data_AF-R7TRG9-F1
#
_entry.id   AF-R7TRG9-F1
#
_cell.length_a   1.000
_cell.length_b   1.000
_cell.length_c   1.000
_cell.angle_alpha   90.00
_cell.angle_beta   90.00
_cell.angle_gamma   90.00
#
_symmetry.space_group_name_H-M   'P 1'
#
loop_
_entity.id
_entity.type
_entity.pdbx_description
1 polymer ?
#
loop_
_entity_poly.entity_id
_entity_poly.type
_entity_poly.pdbx_seq_one_letter_code
_entity_poly.pdbx_strand_id
1 'polypeptide(L)'
;MGRLKYTMGCNFSKKPGFRVRVKRKQEDASARRIPQRKHRELLKTEQVALLKSSWQQLCVKRSPYFLGRQIFLRVFELNPEIKKSFQFGEFHGNDLINNPMFKIHVKNFVSVIDSSIRSVDSLKTVLAPTLHTLGGTHQSVEGFNKNNLEIFLKAMLLVLRQEFKSALDVDDLEVEVAWRKLLEFIVYQIHIGYRSAISTTPNKQKGFAQESP
;
A
#
# COMPACT_ATOMS: atom_id res chain seq x y z
N MET A 1 -24.24 4.46 -35.48
CA MET A 1 -24.16 5.48 -34.39
C MET A 1 -23.30 4.88 -33.28
N GLY A 2 -22.24 5.46 -32.72
CA GLY A 2 -21.44 6.65 -33.00
C GLY A 2 -20.17 6.46 -32.16
N ARG A 3 -19.00 6.49 -32.80
CA ARG A 3 -17.68 6.24 -32.22
C ARG A 3 -17.07 7.61 -31.91
N LEU A 4 -16.85 7.96 -30.64
CA LEU A 4 -16.15 9.21 -30.28
C LEU A 4 -14.74 8.90 -29.79
N LYS A 5 -13.79 9.12 -30.71
CA LYS A 5 -12.39 9.39 -30.43
C LYS A 5 -12.29 10.86 -30.03
N TYR A 6 -11.56 11.18 -28.97
CA TYR A 6 -11.09 12.54 -28.70
C TYR A 6 -9.57 12.54 -28.72
N THR A 7 -9.03 13.07 -29.83
CA THR A 7 -7.68 13.61 -29.96
C THR A 7 -7.83 15.11 -30.13
N MET A 8 -7.23 15.91 -29.26
CA MET A 8 -6.96 17.33 -29.52
C MET A 8 -5.70 17.71 -28.75
N GLY A 9 -4.58 17.80 -29.47
CA GLY A 9 -3.48 18.67 -29.08
C GLY A 9 -3.74 20.06 -29.62
N CYS A 10 -3.30 21.09 -28.90
CA CYS A 10 -3.17 22.44 -29.44
C CYS A 10 -1.88 23.09 -28.89
N ASN A 11 -0.99 23.41 -29.83
CA ASN A 11 0.19 24.25 -29.65
C ASN A 11 -0.22 25.70 -29.38
N PHE A 12 0.52 26.41 -28.52
CA PHE A 12 0.54 27.87 -28.50
C PHE A 12 1.97 28.43 -28.52
N SER A 13 2.30 28.96 -29.69
CA SER A 13 3.07 30.16 -30.04
C SER A 13 4.23 30.67 -29.16
N LYS A 14 5.39 30.83 -29.82
CA LYS A 14 6.58 31.61 -29.42
C LYS A 14 6.34 33.12 -29.61
N LYS A 15 6.93 33.99 -28.75
CA LYS A 15 7.72 35.23 -29.08
C LYS A 15 8.49 35.71 -27.79
N PRO A 16 9.29 36.79 -27.77
CA PRO A 16 10.74 36.73 -27.96
C PRO A 16 11.59 37.32 -26.80
N GLY A 17 12.85 36.90 -26.75
CA GLY A 17 14.04 37.69 -26.41
C GLY A 17 14.04 38.61 -25.18
N PHE A 18 14.73 38.17 -24.12
CA PHE A 18 15.52 39.07 -23.27
C PHE A 18 16.85 38.39 -22.93
N ARG A 19 17.95 38.88 -23.51
CA ARG A 19 19.32 38.44 -23.17
C ARG A 19 19.75 39.15 -21.89
N VAL A 20 19.89 38.40 -20.79
CA VAL A 20 20.62 38.88 -19.61
C VAL A 20 22.01 38.24 -19.62
N ARG A 21 23.03 39.09 -19.77
CA ARG A 21 24.45 38.74 -19.76
C ARG A 21 24.88 38.54 -18.30
N VAL A 22 24.89 37.31 -17.82
CA VAL A 22 25.45 36.97 -16.51
C VAL A 22 26.97 36.81 -16.64
N LYS A 23 27.72 37.70 -15.99
CA LYS A 23 29.18 37.62 -15.87
C LYS A 23 29.55 36.39 -15.03
N ARG A 24 30.36 35.50 -15.60
CA ARG A 24 31.00 34.39 -14.86
C ARG A 24 31.97 34.99 -13.85
N LYS A 25 31.73 34.76 -12.56
CA LYS A 25 32.75 34.86 -11.52
C LYS A 25 33.18 33.44 -11.20
N GLN A 26 34.44 33.17 -11.48
CA GLN A 26 35.12 31.91 -11.23
C GLN A 26 35.54 31.95 -9.76
N GLU A 27 34.90 31.16 -8.91
CA GLU A 27 35.35 30.94 -7.54
C GLU A 27 35.65 29.45 -7.39
N ASP A 28 36.96 29.19 -7.30
CA ASP A 28 37.55 27.94 -6.85
C ASP A 28 37.10 27.68 -5.42
N ALA A 29 36.28 26.66 -5.24
CA ALA A 29 36.02 26.08 -3.94
C ALA A 29 35.98 24.56 -4.08
N SER A 30 37.07 23.95 -3.64
CA SER A 30 37.22 22.53 -3.33
C SER A 30 36.09 22.08 -2.39
N ALA A 31 34.93 21.77 -2.96
CA ALA A 31 33.85 21.08 -2.27
C ALA A 31 34.16 19.59 -2.32
N ARG A 32 34.69 19.07 -1.21
CA ARG A 32 34.73 17.64 -0.92
C ARG A 32 33.33 17.06 -1.21
N ARG A 33 33.18 16.31 -2.30
CA ARG A 33 31.96 15.54 -2.57
C ARG A 33 31.83 14.49 -1.48
N ILE A 34 30.98 14.78 -0.50
CA ILE A 34 30.46 13.75 0.41
C ILE A 34 29.87 12.67 -0.49
N PRO A 35 30.32 11.41 -0.41
CA PRO A 35 29.75 10.35 -1.24
C PRO A 35 28.26 10.28 -0.92
N GLN A 36 27.42 10.62 -1.90
CA GLN A 36 25.99 10.38 -1.79
C GLN A 36 25.84 8.89 -1.51
N ARG A 37 25.42 8.60 -0.28
CA ARG A 37 25.15 7.25 0.20
C ARG A 37 24.13 6.67 -0.77
N LYS A 38 24.56 5.76 -1.66
CA LYS A 38 23.68 5.10 -2.65
C LYS A 38 22.45 4.63 -1.90
N HIS A 39 21.31 5.28 -2.14
CA HIS A 39 20.04 4.79 -1.62
C HIS A 39 19.88 3.38 -2.20
N ARG A 40 20.02 2.34 -1.36
CA ARG A 40 19.63 0.99 -1.79
C ARG A 40 18.16 1.07 -2.14
N GLU A 41 17.84 0.83 -3.40
CA GLU A 41 16.47 0.65 -3.86
C GLU A 41 15.87 -0.55 -3.12
N LEU A 42 14.61 -0.45 -2.68
CA LEU A 42 13.94 -1.52 -1.94
C LEU A 42 13.83 -2.79 -2.80
N LEU A 43 13.50 -2.59 -4.08
CA LEU A 43 13.29 -3.62 -5.08
C LEU A 43 14.27 -3.39 -6.24
N LYS A 44 14.80 -4.49 -6.78
CA LYS A 44 15.54 -4.47 -8.05
C LYS A 44 14.58 -4.35 -9.23
N THR A 45 15.06 -3.92 -10.40
CA THR A 45 14.26 -3.85 -11.63
C THR A 45 13.62 -5.19 -11.99
N GLU A 46 14.34 -6.30 -11.84
CA GLU A 46 13.83 -7.64 -12.11
C GLU A 46 12.70 -8.00 -11.13
N GLN A 47 12.83 -7.63 -9.85
CA GLN A 47 11.80 -7.86 -8.83
C GLN A 47 10.53 -7.07 -9.12
N VAL A 48 10.66 -5.84 -9.64
CA VAL A 48 9.53 -5.04 -10.10
C VAL A 48 8.80 -5.72 -11.26
N ALA A 49 9.54 -6.26 -12.24
CA ALA A 49 8.95 -6.98 -13.35
C ALA A 49 8.22 -8.25 -12.87
N LEU A 50 8.82 -9.01 -11.94
CA LEU A 50 8.20 -10.19 -11.33
C LEU A 50 6.90 -9.84 -10.59
N LEU A 51 6.88 -8.76 -9.81
CA LEU A 51 5.67 -8.31 -9.10
C LEU A 51 4.53 -8.01 -10.08
N LYS A 52 4.81 -7.23 -11.13
CA LYS A 52 3.82 -6.85 -12.13
C LYS A 52 3.29 -8.06 -12.91
N SER A 53 4.19 -8.92 -13.40
CA SER A 53 3.80 -10.08 -14.21
C SER A 53 3.06 -11.15 -13.40
N SER A 54 3.53 -11.46 -12.19
CA SER A 54 2.88 -12.45 -11.32
C SER A 54 1.52 -11.98 -10.83
N TRP A 55 1.37 -10.69 -10.49
CA TRP A 55 0.07 -10.12 -10.13
C TRP A 55 -0.93 -10.17 -11.28
N GLN A 56 -0.49 -9.80 -12.49
CA GLN A 56 -1.35 -9.87 -13.68
C GLN A 56 -1.85 -11.31 -13.92
N GLN A 57 -0.96 -12.30 -13.85
CA GLN A 57 -1.32 -13.70 -14.04
C GLN A 57 -2.28 -14.21 -12.96
N LEU A 58 -2.03 -13.88 -11.69
CA LEU A 58 -2.94 -14.23 -10.59
C LEU A 58 -4.32 -13.59 -10.77
N CYS A 59 -4.37 -12.32 -11.14
CA CYS A 59 -5.63 -11.62 -11.41
C CYS A 59 -6.44 -12.30 -12.51
N VAL A 60 -5.79 -12.79 -13.56
CA VAL A 60 -6.44 -13.54 -14.64
C VAL A 60 -6.95 -14.90 -14.15
N LYS A 61 -6.17 -15.65 -13.37
CA LYS A 61 -6.52 -17.03 -12.98
C LYS A 61 -7.47 -17.14 -11.78
N ARG A 62 -7.45 -16.18 -10.86
CA ARG A 62 -8.22 -16.24 -9.61
C ARG A 62 -9.22 -15.10 -9.43
N SER A 63 -9.06 -13.98 -10.14
CA SER A 63 -9.65 -12.67 -9.86
C SER A 63 -9.06 -11.99 -8.60
N PRO A 64 -8.90 -10.64 -8.61
CA PRO A 64 -8.43 -9.91 -7.43
C PRO A 64 -9.32 -10.13 -6.20
N TYR A 65 -10.66 -10.12 -6.40
CA TYR A 65 -11.62 -10.25 -5.30
C TYR A 65 -11.49 -11.59 -4.58
N PHE A 66 -11.28 -12.69 -5.31
CA PHE A 66 -11.01 -14.00 -4.71
C PHE A 66 -9.77 -13.96 -3.82
N LEU A 67 -8.66 -13.40 -4.31
CA LEU A 67 -7.41 -13.32 -3.56
C LEU A 67 -7.60 -12.55 -2.25
N GLY A 68 -8.25 -11.38 -2.33
CA GLY A 68 -8.58 -10.60 -1.14
C GLY A 68 -9.45 -11.37 -0.14
N ARG A 69 -10.47 -12.08 -0.63
CA ARG A 69 -11.31 -12.93 0.22
C ARG A 69 -10.49 -14.01 0.91
N GLN A 70 -9.65 -14.75 0.18
CA GLN A 70 -8.81 -15.80 0.76
C GLN A 70 -7.86 -15.23 1.82
N ILE A 71 -7.31 -14.03 1.60
CA ILE A 71 -6.45 -13.35 2.57
C ILE A 71 -7.22 -13.04 3.86
N PHE A 72 -8.41 -12.44 3.77
CA PHE A 72 -9.21 -12.15 4.97
C PHE A 72 -9.62 -13.43 5.73
N LEU A 73 -10.03 -14.48 5.02
CA LEU A 73 -10.34 -15.76 5.64
C LEU A 73 -9.12 -16.33 6.36
N ARG A 74 -7.93 -16.28 5.73
CA ARG A 74 -6.68 -16.70 6.36
C ARG A 74 -6.30 -15.82 7.56
N VAL A 75 -6.59 -14.53 7.54
CA VAL A 75 -6.39 -13.65 8.72
C VAL A 75 -7.25 -14.12 9.89
N PHE A 76 -8.54 -14.41 9.65
CA PHE A 76 -9.45 -14.86 10.69
C PHE A 76 -9.14 -16.28 11.17
N GLU A 77 -8.57 -17.13 10.33
CA GLU A 77 -8.01 -18.43 10.74
C GLU A 77 -6.79 -18.27 11.65
N LEU A 78 -5.87 -17.36 11.31
CA LEU A 78 -4.65 -17.13 12.08
C LEU A 78 -4.91 -16.42 13.41
N ASN A 79 -5.89 -15.51 13.45
CA ASN A 79 -6.32 -14.83 14.66
C ASN A 79 -7.81 -14.43 14.56
N PRO A 80 -8.72 -15.23 15.12
CA PRO A 80 -10.16 -14.97 15.08
C PRO A 80 -10.57 -13.63 15.73
N GLU A 81 -9.80 -13.15 16.72
CA GLU A 81 -10.11 -11.91 17.45
C GLU A 81 -10.06 -10.67 16.55
N ILE A 82 -9.25 -10.70 15.49
CA ILE A 82 -9.18 -9.60 14.49
C ILE A 82 -10.55 -9.36 13.83
N LYS A 83 -11.37 -10.41 13.69
CA LYS A 83 -12.71 -10.30 13.08
C LYS A 83 -13.62 -9.37 13.88
N LYS A 84 -13.45 -9.30 15.21
CA LYS A 84 -14.27 -8.48 16.12
C LYS A 84 -14.11 -6.97 15.88
N SER A 85 -12.98 -6.55 15.30
CA SER A 85 -12.75 -5.16 14.90
C SER A 85 -13.58 -4.69 13.69
N PHE A 86 -14.31 -5.60 13.04
CA PHE A 86 -15.12 -5.30 11.86
C PHE A 86 -16.61 -5.31 12.18
N GLN A 87 -17.37 -4.48 11.48
CA GLN A 87 -18.84 -4.44 11.59
C GLN A 87 -19.52 -5.76 11.19
N PHE A 88 -18.81 -6.63 10.48
CA PHE A 88 -19.26 -7.98 10.13
C PHE A 88 -18.72 -9.05 11.11
N GLY A 89 -18.25 -8.64 12.29
CA GLY A 89 -17.56 -9.48 13.27
C GLY A 89 -18.29 -10.76 13.65
N GLU A 90 -19.62 -10.71 13.72
CA GLU A 90 -20.48 -11.82 14.14
C GLU A 90 -20.84 -12.79 13.00
N PHE A 91 -20.54 -12.45 11.74
CA PHE A 91 -20.90 -13.31 10.61
C PHE A 91 -19.85 -14.41 10.37
N HIS A 92 -20.30 -15.58 9.92
CA HIS A 92 -19.46 -16.75 9.66
C HIS A 92 -19.85 -17.44 8.35
N GLY A 93 -18.96 -18.29 7.84
CA GLY A 93 -19.23 -19.13 6.66
C GLY A 93 -19.79 -18.35 5.46
N ASN A 94 -20.89 -18.83 4.91
CA ASN A 94 -21.54 -18.20 3.76
C ASN A 94 -22.13 -16.82 4.08
N ASP A 95 -22.58 -16.58 5.31
CA ASP A 95 -23.16 -15.29 5.69
C ASP A 95 -22.10 -14.19 5.68
N LEU A 96 -20.88 -14.51 6.14
CA LEU A 96 -19.73 -13.61 6.06
C LEU A 96 -19.37 -13.32 4.61
N ILE A 97 -19.24 -14.36 3.78
CA ILE A 97 -18.85 -14.21 2.37
C ILE A 97 -19.88 -13.37 1.60
N ASN A 98 -21.16 -13.48 1.98
CA ASN A 98 -22.25 -12.73 1.35
C ASN A 98 -22.47 -11.33 1.92
N ASN A 99 -21.94 -11.04 3.11
CA ASN A 99 -22.08 -9.76 3.79
C ASN A 99 -21.55 -8.58 2.92
N PRO A 100 -22.37 -7.55 2.66
CA PRO A 100 -21.98 -6.41 1.82
C PRO A 100 -20.75 -5.65 2.34
N MET A 101 -20.63 -5.46 3.66
CA MET A 101 -19.50 -4.77 4.26
C MET A 101 -18.21 -5.58 4.09
N PHE A 102 -18.26 -6.90 4.28
CA PHE A 102 -17.14 -7.77 4.00
C PHE A 102 -16.69 -7.65 2.52
N LYS A 103 -17.64 -7.68 1.59
CA LYS A 103 -17.36 -7.49 0.14
C LYS A 103 -16.67 -6.16 -0.15
N ILE A 104 -17.12 -5.07 0.47
CA ILE A 104 -16.51 -3.73 0.31
C ILE A 104 -15.09 -3.71 0.88
N HIS A 105 -14.87 -4.25 2.08
CA HIS A 105 -13.54 -4.30 2.69
C HIS A 105 -12.56 -5.11 1.84
N VAL A 106 -12.99 -6.26 1.31
CA VAL A 106 -12.19 -7.07 0.38
C VAL A 106 -11.81 -6.26 -0.86
N LYS A 107 -12.78 -5.58 -1.48
CA LYS A 107 -12.54 -4.74 -2.68
C LYS A 107 -11.55 -3.60 -2.41
N ASN A 108 -11.72 -2.88 -1.30
CA ASN A 108 -10.83 -1.79 -0.93
C ASN A 108 -9.41 -2.30 -0.67
N PHE A 109 -9.29 -3.42 0.04
CA PHE A 109 -8.01 -4.05 0.33
C PHE A 109 -7.26 -4.43 -0.96
N VAL A 110 -7.92 -5.13 -1.90
CA VAL A 110 -7.24 -5.54 -3.14
C VAL A 110 -6.93 -4.36 -4.05
N SER A 111 -7.73 -3.29 -4.00
CA SER A 111 -7.44 -2.04 -4.72
C SER A 111 -6.15 -1.37 -4.21
N VAL A 112 -5.87 -1.44 -2.91
CA VAL A 112 -4.61 -0.96 -2.32
C VAL A 112 -3.43 -1.78 -2.84
N ILE A 113 -3.54 -3.11 -2.88
CA ILE A 113 -2.49 -3.99 -3.43
C ILE A 113 -2.24 -3.67 -4.91
N ASP A 114 -3.31 -3.60 -5.69
CA ASP A 114 -3.26 -3.31 -7.13
C ASP A 114 -2.63 -1.93 -7.42
N SER A 115 -3.00 -0.92 -6.64
CA SER A 115 -2.41 0.42 -6.74
C SER A 115 -0.95 0.44 -6.30
N SER A 116 -0.58 -0.35 -5.29
CA SER A 116 0.81 -0.49 -4.84
C SER A 116 1.70 -1.06 -5.94
N ILE A 117 1.20 -2.03 -6.70
CA ILE A 117 1.93 -2.65 -7.82
C ILE A 117 2.05 -1.69 -9.00
N ARG A 118 1.00 -0.91 -9.29
CA ARG A 118 1.06 0.16 -10.31
C ARG A 118 2.07 1.25 -9.97
N SER A 119 2.24 1.56 -8.69
CA SER A 119 3.14 2.62 -8.20
C SER A 119 4.49 2.09 -7.68
N VAL A 120 4.83 0.83 -7.97
CA VAL A 120 6.03 0.17 -7.44
C VAL A 120 7.34 0.83 -7.92
N ASP A 121 7.33 1.54 -9.06
CA ASP A 121 8.49 2.31 -9.53
C ASP A 121 8.66 3.65 -8.78
N SER A 122 7.69 4.03 -7.95
CA SER A 122 7.61 5.32 -7.24
C SER A 122 7.25 5.13 -5.77
N LEU A 123 7.87 4.14 -5.12
CA LEU A 123 7.54 3.72 -3.75
C LEU A 123 7.56 4.87 -2.73
N LYS A 124 8.63 5.67 -2.74
CA LYS A 124 8.84 6.71 -1.71
C LYS A 124 8.05 7.98 -1.99
N THR A 125 7.89 8.33 -3.27
CA THR A 125 7.33 9.61 -3.70
C THR A 125 5.81 9.57 -3.87
N VAL A 126 5.27 8.42 -4.28
CA VAL A 126 3.83 8.24 -4.53
C VAL A 126 3.22 7.28 -3.52
N LEU A 127 3.74 6.06 -3.43
CA LEU A 127 3.07 5.01 -2.67
C LEU A 127 3.09 5.26 -1.15
N ALA A 128 4.24 5.64 -0.58
CA ALA A 128 4.38 5.87 0.85
C ALA A 128 3.41 6.95 1.38
N PRO A 129 3.31 8.16 0.80
CA PRO A 129 2.31 9.15 1.20
C PRO A 129 0.87 8.63 1.14
N THR A 130 0.50 7.89 0.08
CA THR A 130 -0.84 7.31 -0.04
C THR A 130 -1.13 6.30 1.07
N LEU A 131 -0.16 5.44 1.40
CA LEU A 131 -0.28 4.45 2.47
C LEU A 131 -0.29 5.09 3.86
N HIS A 132 0.38 6.23 4.05
CA HIS A 132 0.29 7.00 5.29
C HIS A 132 -1.13 7.50 5.52
N THR A 133 -1.75 8.08 4.48
CA THR A 133 -3.15 8.54 4.55
C THR A 133 -4.07 7.37 4.88
N LEU A 134 -3.90 6.23 4.22
CA LEU A 134 -4.65 5.01 4.52
C LEU A 134 -4.43 4.52 5.97
N GLY A 135 -3.19 4.56 6.45
CA GLY A 135 -2.89 4.25 7.85
C GLY A 135 -3.64 5.15 8.83
N GLY A 136 -3.71 6.45 8.53
CA GLY A 136 -4.44 7.42 9.34
C GLY A 136 -5.93 7.13 9.45
N THR A 137 -6.57 6.55 8.42
CA THR A 137 -8.00 6.18 8.50
C THR A 137 -8.27 5.05 9.50
N HIS A 138 -7.25 4.32 9.93
CA HIS A 138 -7.38 3.24 10.90
C HIS A 138 -7.28 3.71 12.36
N GLN A 139 -7.08 5.01 12.62
CA GLN A 139 -6.96 5.53 13.99
C GLN A 139 -8.19 5.28 14.87
N SER A 140 -9.38 5.22 14.26
CA SER A 140 -10.66 4.98 14.94
C SER A 140 -11.06 3.50 14.99
N VAL A 141 -10.22 2.60 14.45
CA VAL A 141 -10.53 1.17 14.41
C VAL A 141 -10.01 0.53 15.69
N GLU A 142 -10.94 0.09 16.52
CA GLU A 142 -10.62 -0.63 17.76
C GLU A 142 -9.82 -1.90 17.44
N GLY A 143 -8.74 -2.12 18.20
CA GLY A 143 -7.86 -3.26 18.01
C GLY A 143 -6.89 -3.13 16.83
N PHE A 144 -6.87 -2.04 16.06
CA PHE A 144 -5.83 -1.84 15.06
C PHE A 144 -4.47 -1.61 15.72
N ASN A 145 -3.51 -2.50 15.48
CA ASN A 145 -2.18 -2.44 16.08
C ASN A 145 -1.14 -3.18 15.21
N LYS A 146 0.13 -3.06 15.58
CA LYS A 146 1.27 -3.68 14.86
C LYS A 146 1.13 -5.20 14.77
N ASN A 147 0.71 -5.87 15.84
CA ASN A 147 0.59 -7.34 15.86
C ASN A 147 -0.47 -7.80 14.85
N ASN A 148 -1.61 -7.12 14.80
CA ASN A 148 -2.66 -7.42 13.82
C ASN A 148 -2.17 -7.20 12.39
N LEU A 149 -1.42 -6.13 12.13
CA LEU A 149 -0.77 -5.91 10.84
C LEU A 149 0.25 -7.01 10.46
N GLU A 150 0.99 -7.55 11.42
CA GLU A 150 1.90 -8.68 11.19
C GLU A 150 1.14 -9.97 10.84
N ILE A 151 -0.04 -10.20 11.45
CA ILE A 151 -0.93 -11.31 11.06
C ILE A 151 -1.44 -11.12 9.62
N PHE A 152 -1.83 -9.90 9.24
CA PHE A 152 -2.18 -9.60 7.85
C PHE A 152 -1.02 -9.89 6.89
N LEU A 153 0.21 -9.45 7.22
CA LEU A 153 1.40 -9.75 6.41
C LEU A 153 1.60 -11.26 6.23
N LYS A 154 1.54 -12.01 7.34
CA LYS A 154 1.66 -13.47 7.31
C LYS A 154 0.58 -14.12 6.45
N ALA A 155 -0.68 -13.70 6.61
CA ALA A 155 -1.80 -14.21 5.81
C ALA A 155 -1.61 -13.95 4.32
N MET A 156 -1.24 -12.71 3.94
CA MET A 156 -0.97 -12.34 2.55
C MET A 156 0.10 -13.23 1.92
N LEU A 157 1.23 -13.44 2.61
CA LEU A 157 2.32 -14.27 2.09
C LEU A 157 1.92 -15.74 1.95
N LEU A 158 1.18 -16.28 2.91
CA LEU A 158 0.71 -17.67 2.84
C LEU A 158 -0.26 -17.90 1.68
N VAL A 159 -1.22 -16.99 1.49
CA VAL A 159 -2.16 -17.08 0.38
C VAL A 159 -1.45 -16.92 -0.95
N LEU A 160 -0.61 -15.90 -1.12
CA LEU A 160 0.12 -15.69 -2.37
C LEU A 160 1.00 -16.89 -2.72
N ARG A 161 1.74 -17.47 -1.76
CA ARG A 161 2.53 -18.68 -1.99
C ARG A 161 1.66 -19.86 -2.45
N GLN A 162 0.52 -20.07 -1.80
CA GLN A 162 -0.42 -21.13 -2.17
C GLN A 162 -0.99 -20.92 -3.57
N GLU A 163 -1.28 -19.67 -3.96
CA GLU A 163 -1.82 -19.34 -5.27
C GLU A 163 -0.76 -19.33 -6.37
N PHE A 164 0.49 -18.96 -6.10
CA PHE A 164 1.59 -19.13 -7.06
C PHE A 164 1.79 -20.60 -7.41
N LYS A 165 1.83 -21.46 -6.40
CA LYS A 165 1.96 -22.90 -6.61
C LYS A 165 0.74 -23.49 -7.33
N SER A 166 -0.47 -23.23 -6.84
CA SER A 166 -1.68 -23.91 -7.35
C SER A 166 -2.23 -23.32 -8.64
N ALA A 167 -2.08 -22.02 -8.88
CA ALA A 167 -2.63 -21.36 -10.06
C ALA A 167 -1.56 -21.16 -11.14
N LEU A 168 -0.32 -20.81 -10.77
CA LEU A 168 0.74 -20.49 -11.74
C LEU A 168 1.74 -21.62 -11.99
N ASP A 169 1.74 -22.67 -11.17
CA ASP A 169 2.82 -23.67 -11.13
C ASP A 169 4.20 -23.01 -10.93
N VAL A 170 4.22 -21.94 -10.11
CA VAL A 170 5.42 -21.17 -9.79
C VAL A 170 5.81 -21.48 -8.35
N ASP A 171 7.02 -22.02 -8.17
CA ASP A 171 7.71 -22.19 -6.89
C ASP A 171 9.07 -21.46 -6.94
N ASP A 172 9.02 -20.18 -7.32
CA ASP A 172 10.20 -19.33 -7.50
C ASP A 172 10.44 -18.47 -6.25
N LEU A 173 11.60 -18.68 -5.63
CA LEU A 173 12.03 -17.96 -4.44
C LEU A 173 12.15 -16.44 -4.69
N GLU A 174 12.57 -16.00 -5.88
CA GLU A 174 12.75 -14.57 -6.16
C GLU A 174 11.40 -13.86 -6.26
N VAL A 175 10.36 -14.53 -6.77
CA VAL A 175 8.97 -14.02 -6.74
C VAL A 175 8.51 -13.84 -5.30
N GLU A 176 8.71 -14.87 -4.44
CA GLU A 176 8.34 -14.76 -3.03
C GLU A 176 9.09 -13.61 -2.32
N VAL A 177 10.40 -13.47 -2.56
CA VAL A 177 11.22 -12.40 -1.98
C VAL A 177 10.74 -11.02 -2.44
N ALA A 178 10.39 -10.86 -3.72
CA ALA A 178 9.88 -9.60 -4.24
C ALA A 178 8.54 -9.21 -3.58
N TRP A 179 7.61 -10.17 -3.45
CA TRP A 179 6.32 -9.96 -2.79
C TRP A 179 6.48 -9.64 -1.31
N ARG A 180 7.34 -10.36 -0.60
CA ARG A 180 7.67 -10.07 0.81
C ARG A 180 8.12 -8.64 1.01
N LYS A 181 9.10 -8.18 0.23
CA LYS A 181 9.61 -6.81 0.33
C LYS A 181 8.52 -5.76 0.11
N LEU A 182 7.67 -5.95 -0.91
CA LEU A 182 6.58 -5.02 -1.19
C LEU A 182 5.55 -5.01 -0.05
N LEU A 183 5.11 -6.17 0.42
CA LEU A 183 4.09 -6.27 1.46
C LEU A 183 4.59 -5.77 2.82
N GLU A 184 5.83 -6.07 3.18
CA GLU A 184 6.49 -5.50 4.37
C GLU A 184 6.55 -3.97 4.28
N PHE A 185 6.90 -3.44 3.11
CA PHE A 185 6.87 -1.99 2.89
C PHE A 185 5.46 -1.43 3.05
N ILE A 186 4.44 -2.05 2.47
CA ILE A 186 3.05 -1.59 2.57
C ILE A 186 2.61 -1.52 4.03
N VAL A 187 2.78 -2.62 4.76
CA VAL A 187 2.40 -2.72 6.18
C VAL A 187 3.17 -1.70 7.02
N TYR A 188 4.46 -1.52 6.75
CA TYR A 188 5.28 -0.55 7.47
C TYR A 188 4.81 0.89 7.26
N GLN A 189 4.50 1.30 6.02
CA GLN A 189 3.99 2.65 5.75
C GLN A 189 2.60 2.87 6.36
N ILE A 190 1.70 1.88 6.27
CA ILE A 190 0.38 1.95 6.94
C ILE A 190 0.55 2.15 8.45
N HIS A 191 1.46 1.41 9.07
CA HIS A 191 1.75 1.54 10.50
C HIS A 191 2.31 2.94 10.86
N ILE A 192 3.17 3.53 10.03
CA ILE A 192 3.65 4.91 10.22
C ILE A 192 2.49 5.90 10.17
N GLY A 193 1.61 5.77 9.17
CA GLY A 193 0.44 6.63 9.02
C GLY A 193 -0.50 6.58 10.22
N TYR A 194 -0.80 5.36 10.68
CA TYR A 194 -1.60 5.11 11.88
C TYR A 194 -0.96 5.75 13.12
N ARG A 195 0.32 5.48 13.38
CA ARG A 195 1.04 6.04 14.54
C ARG A 195 1.06 7.56 14.54
N SER A 196 1.26 8.16 13.37
CA SER A 196 1.24 9.62 13.23
C SER A 196 -0.13 10.18 13.62
N ALA A 197 -1.21 9.58 13.12
CA ALA A 197 -2.59 10.06 13.35
C ALA A 197 -3.03 9.95 14.82
N ILE A 198 -2.70 8.84 15.50
CA ILE A 198 -3.01 8.71 16.94
C ILE A 198 -2.18 9.65 17.81
N SER A 199 -0.98 10.05 17.37
CA SER A 199 -0.12 10.98 18.13
C SER A 199 -0.58 12.44 18.03
N THR A 200 -1.25 12.81 16.95
CA THR A 200 -1.81 14.17 16.74
C THR A 200 -3.22 14.34 17.28
N THR A 201 -3.91 13.26 17.67
CA THR A 201 -5.24 13.34 18.27
C THR A 201 -5.09 13.70 19.77
N PRO A 202 -5.49 14.90 20.23
CA PRO A 202 -5.41 15.26 21.63
C PRO A 202 -6.34 14.35 22.45
N ASN A 203 -5.79 13.78 23.52
CA ASN A 203 -6.48 12.89 24.43
C ASN A 203 -7.71 13.58 25.06
N LYS A 204 -8.92 13.39 24.51
CA LYS A 204 -10.19 13.74 25.17
C LYS A 204 -10.50 12.70 26.25
N GLN A 205 -9.66 12.61 27.28
CA GLN A 205 -9.94 11.84 28.50
C GLN A 205 -8.91 12.19 29.59
N LYS A 206 -9.03 13.39 30.16
CA LYS A 206 -8.69 13.71 31.57
C LYS A 206 -9.51 14.93 31.98
N GLY A 207 -10.54 14.69 32.78
CA GLY A 207 -11.45 15.73 33.29
C GLY A 207 -12.64 15.16 34.06
N PHE A 208 -12.40 14.15 34.90
CA PHE A 208 -13.29 13.80 36.00
C PHE A 208 -12.40 13.70 37.25
N ALA A 209 -12.94 14.16 38.38
CA ALA A 209 -12.30 14.64 39.61
C ALA A 209 -11.89 16.12 39.51
N GLN A 210 -12.41 17.04 40.32
CA GLN A 210 -12.63 16.88 41.77
C GLN A 210 -13.96 17.44 42.26
N GLU A 211 -14.45 16.79 43.31
CA GLU A 211 -15.53 17.17 44.22
C GLU A 211 -15.24 18.49 44.95
N SER A 212 -16.34 19.04 45.47
CA SER A 212 -16.51 20.29 46.22
C SER A 212 -15.66 20.40 47.51
N PRO A 213 -15.71 21.57 48.16
CA PRO A 213 -16.67 21.74 49.26
C PRO A 213 -17.85 22.64 48.91
#